data_AF-A0A538BQN7-F1
#
_entry.id   AF-A0A538BQN7-F1
#
_cell.length_a   1.000
_cell.length_b   1.000
_cell.length_c   1.000
_cell.angle_alpha   90.00
_cell.angle_beta   90.00
_cell.angle_gamma   90.00
#
_symmetry.space_group_name_H-M   'P 1'
#
loop_
_entity.id
_entity.type
_entity.pdbx_description
1 polymer ?
#
loop_
_entity_poly.entity_id
_entity_poly.type
_entity_poly.pdbx_seq_one_letter_code
_entity_poly.pdbx_strand_id
1 'polypeptide(L)'
;MGGKRSPARLVVALSVAAVLAIFLVYTALAGGGTPSLRPSQLAGHTERVSLVGRVVGPVTGQSHGAGMHFKVQDIGGKTTVPVLYHGSVPDLFRTGRHVVVDGRLR
;
A
#
# COMPACT_ATOMS: atom_id res chain seq x y z
N MET A 1 35.83 -32.30 -27.53
CA MET A 1 36.80 -31.42 -26.82
C MET A 1 36.09 -30.76 -25.64
N GLY A 2 36.36 -31.22 -24.42
CA GLY A 2 35.75 -30.68 -23.20
C GLY A 2 36.39 -29.35 -22.81
N GLY A 3 35.65 -28.25 -22.96
CA GLY A 3 36.11 -26.93 -22.51
C GLY A 3 36.33 -26.95 -21.01
N LYS A 4 37.56 -26.61 -20.58
CA LYS A 4 37.93 -26.43 -19.17
C LYS A 4 36.94 -25.44 -18.54
N ARG A 5 35.96 -25.97 -17.79
CA ARG A 5 34.91 -25.17 -17.13
C ARG A 5 35.61 -24.33 -16.07
N SER A 6 35.90 -23.08 -16.40
CA SER A 6 36.60 -22.17 -15.51
C SER A 6 35.70 -21.89 -14.31
N PRO A 7 36.05 -22.35 -13.09
CA PRO A 7 35.26 -22.05 -11.90
C PRO A 7 35.15 -20.54 -11.68
N ALA A 8 36.13 -19.76 -12.16
CA ALA A 8 36.10 -18.31 -12.17
C ALA A 8 34.89 -17.72 -12.90
N ARG A 9 34.50 -18.22 -14.10
CA ARG A 9 33.29 -17.74 -14.80
C ARG A 9 32.03 -18.07 -14.02
N LEU A 10 31.99 -19.24 -13.37
CA LEU A 10 30.84 -19.62 -12.55
C LEU A 10 30.71 -18.68 -11.35
N VAL A 11 31.81 -18.40 -10.65
CA VAL A 11 31.83 -17.48 -9.50
C VAL A 11 31.42 -16.08 -9.93
N VAL A 12 31.97 -15.55 -11.04
CA VAL A 12 31.59 -14.24 -11.57
C VAL A 12 30.11 -14.19 -11.94
N ALA A 13 29.59 -15.20 -12.64
CA ALA A 13 28.18 -15.28 -12.99
C ALA A 13 27.28 -15.34 -11.74
N LEU A 14 27.69 -16.12 -10.73
CA LEU A 14 26.95 -16.24 -9.47
C LEU A 14 26.93 -14.93 -8.68
N SER A 15 28.06 -14.21 -8.64
CA SER A 15 28.16 -12.90 -7.99
C SER A 15 27.26 -11.86 -8.68
N VAL A 16 27.28 -11.80 -10.01
CA VAL A 16 26.40 -10.89 -10.77
C VAL A 16 24.93 -11.25 -10.54
N ALA A 17 24.58 -12.53 -10.55
CA ALA A 17 23.23 -12.99 -10.26
C ALA A 17 22.78 -12.61 -8.84
N ALA A 18 23.66 -12.74 -7.84
CA ALA A 18 23.35 -12.36 -6.46
C ALA A 18 23.12 -10.86 -6.31
N VAL A 19 23.95 -10.02 -6.94
CA VAL A 19 23.77 -8.55 -6.92
C VAL A 19 22.45 -8.16 -7.58
N LEU A 20 22.13 -8.76 -8.74
CA LEU A 20 20.84 -8.54 -9.41
C LEU A 20 19.66 -8.99 -8.57
N ALA A 21 19.77 -10.14 -7.89
CA ALA A 21 18.72 -10.63 -6.99
C ALA A 21 18.48 -9.65 -5.83
N ILE A 22 19.54 -9.15 -5.19
CA ILE A 22 19.44 -8.14 -4.12
C ILE A 22 18.81 -6.86 -4.65
N PHE A 23 19.23 -6.40 -5.83
CA PHE A 23 18.66 -5.22 -6.47
C PHE A 23 17.16 -5.40 -6.73
N LEU A 24 16.75 -6.55 -7.27
CA LEU A 24 15.34 -6.84 -7.52
C LEU A 24 14.53 -6.88 -6.23
N VAL A 25 15.04 -7.52 -5.17
CA VAL A 25 14.40 -7.51 -3.84
C VAL A 25 14.25 -6.09 -3.32
N TYR A 26 15.29 -5.26 -3.45
CA TYR A 26 15.24 -3.86 -3.06
C TYR A 26 14.20 -3.08 -3.87
N THR A 27 14.16 -3.24 -5.20
CA THR A 27 13.15 -2.58 -6.04
C THR A 27 11.73 -3.06 -5.75
N ALA A 28 11.54 -4.35 -5.46
CA ALA A 28 10.23 -4.91 -5.14
C ALA A 28 9.69 -4.42 -3.80
N LEU A 29 10.57 -4.20 -2.81
CA LEU A 29 10.18 -3.79 -1.46
C LEU A 29 10.21 -2.27 -1.25
N ALA A 30 11.21 -1.58 -1.81
CA ALA A 30 11.43 -0.14 -1.64
C ALA A 30 10.94 0.71 -2.82
N GLY A 31 10.72 0.11 -4.00
CA GLY A 31 10.47 0.84 -5.24
C GLY A 31 9.03 1.30 -5.50
N GLY A 32 8.04 0.93 -4.68
CA GLY A 32 6.67 1.28 -5.08
C GLY A 32 5.49 0.92 -4.18
N GLY A 33 5.65 0.89 -2.85
CA GLY A 33 4.52 0.68 -1.95
C GLY A 33 4.39 1.82 -0.96
N THR A 34 3.36 2.68 -1.09
CA THR A 34 2.82 3.32 0.12
C THR A 34 2.51 2.19 1.10
N PRO A 35 3.08 2.18 2.32
CA PRO A 35 2.84 1.08 3.25
C PRO A 35 1.33 0.95 3.47
N SER A 36 0.78 -0.22 3.09
CA SER A 36 -0.64 -0.53 3.24
C SER A 36 -0.90 -0.89 4.70
N LEU A 37 -1.30 0.11 5.48
CA LEU A 37 -1.58 -0.02 6.90
C LEU A 37 -3.07 -0.29 7.12
N ARG A 38 -3.35 -1.13 8.12
CA ARG A 38 -4.71 -1.29 8.63
C ARG A 38 -5.07 -0.13 9.56
N PRO A 39 -6.36 0.20 9.74
CA PRO A 39 -6.81 1.22 10.68
C PRO A 39 -6.27 1.07 12.10
N SER A 40 -6.08 -0.16 12.58
CA SER A 40 -5.47 -0.46 13.89
C SER A 40 -3.98 -0.12 13.98
N GLN A 41 -3.27 -0.09 12.86
CA GLN A 41 -1.83 0.21 12.77
C GLN A 41 -1.57 1.69 12.46
N LEU A 42 -2.62 2.48 12.32
CA LEU A 42 -2.54 3.90 11.97
C LEU A 42 -2.09 4.79 13.14
N ALA A 43 -2.26 4.33 14.38
CA ALA A 43 -1.87 5.08 15.58
C ALA A 43 -0.33 5.22 15.66
N GLY A 44 0.19 6.38 15.25
CA GLY A 44 1.61 6.73 15.35
C GLY A 44 2.32 7.07 14.02
N HIS A 45 1.64 6.95 12.88
CA HIS A 45 2.23 7.27 11.57
C HIS A 45 1.69 8.59 11.03
N THR A 46 2.56 9.61 10.89
CA THR A 46 2.20 10.95 10.38
C THR A 46 2.48 11.10 8.87
N GLU A 47 3.02 10.05 8.23
CA GLU A 47 3.42 10.09 6.83
C GLU A 47 2.29 9.68 5.87
N ARG A 48 2.62 9.59 4.58
CA ARG A 48 1.68 9.14 3.54
C ARG A 48 1.44 7.63 3.72
N VAL A 49 0.20 7.26 3.98
CA VAL A 49 -0.19 5.88 4.32
C VAL A 49 -1.33 5.43 3.42
N SER A 50 -1.32 4.13 3.09
CA SER A 50 -2.43 3.49 2.38
C SER A 50 -3.30 2.79 3.41
N LEU A 51 -4.51 3.29 3.66
CA LEU A 51 -5.45 2.71 4.61
C LEU A 51 -6.32 1.66 3.92
N VAL A 52 -6.21 0.40 4.36
CA VAL A 52 -7.03 -0.70 3.82
C VAL A 52 -8.13 -1.06 4.81
N GLY A 53 -9.39 -0.99 4.39
CA GLY A 53 -10.50 -1.32 5.27
C GLY A 53 -11.87 -1.32 4.60
N ARG A 54 -12.92 -1.46 5.40
CA ARG A 54 -14.31 -1.48 4.96
C ARG A 54 -14.99 -0.15 5.23
N VAL A 55 -15.71 0.40 4.26
CA VAL A 55 -16.49 1.63 4.44
C VAL A 55 -17.69 1.34 5.34
N VAL A 56 -17.82 2.08 6.44
CA VAL A 56 -18.90 1.92 7.43
C VAL A 56 -19.58 3.24 7.74
N GLY A 57 -20.85 3.15 8.14
CA GLY A 57 -21.65 4.30 8.55
C GLY A 57 -22.20 5.13 7.38
N PRO A 58 -22.91 6.23 7.70
CA PRO A 58 -23.40 7.15 6.70
C PRO A 58 -22.23 7.92 6.10
N VAL A 59 -22.17 7.94 4.77
CA VAL A 59 -21.28 8.81 4.01
C VAL A 59 -21.94 10.19 3.98
N THR A 60 -21.25 11.22 4.47
CA THR A 60 -21.79 12.58 4.57
C THR A 60 -20.91 13.58 3.85
N GLY A 61 -21.52 14.66 3.36
CA GLY A 61 -20.83 15.68 2.59
C GLY A 61 -20.71 15.34 1.11
N GLN A 62 -20.30 16.33 0.33
CA GLN A 62 -20.05 16.19 -1.10
C GLN A 62 -18.55 16.14 -1.33
N SER A 63 -18.10 15.19 -2.15
CA SER A 63 -16.68 15.05 -2.49
C SER A 63 -16.11 16.27 -3.24
N HIS A 64 -17.01 17.09 -3.80
CA HIS A 64 -16.73 18.39 -4.39
C HIS A 64 -17.11 19.49 -3.37
N GLY A 65 -16.15 20.31 -2.95
CA GLY A 65 -16.34 21.34 -1.92
C GLY A 65 -15.67 20.98 -0.59
N ALA A 66 -16.44 20.98 0.50
CA ALA A 66 -15.96 20.72 1.87
C ALA A 66 -15.43 19.29 2.12
N GLY A 67 -15.61 18.39 1.16
CA GLY A 67 -15.11 17.02 1.18
C GLY A 67 -16.12 16.01 1.72
N MET A 68 -15.97 14.78 1.26
CA MET A 68 -16.78 13.64 1.64
C MET A 68 -16.17 12.99 2.89
N HIS A 69 -16.97 12.90 3.93
CA HIS A 69 -16.62 12.22 5.17
C HIS A 69 -17.20 10.82 5.18
N PHE A 70 -16.35 9.84 5.46
CA PHE A 70 -16.78 8.48 5.70
C PHE A 70 -15.86 7.84 6.74
N LYS A 71 -16.26 6.66 7.22
CA LYS A 71 -15.47 5.91 8.19
C LYS A 71 -14.97 4.63 7.55
N VAL A 72 -13.73 4.28 7.84
CA VAL A 72 -13.10 3.03 7.39
C VAL A 72 -12.83 2.15 8.60
N GLN A 73 -13.39 0.95 8.60
CA GLN A 73 -13.21 -0.06 9.63
C GLN A 73 -12.15 -1.09 9.21
N ASP A 74 -11.40 -1.61 10.18
CA ASP A 74 -10.40 -2.66 9.94
C ASP A 74 -11.01 -3.97 9.42
N ILE A 75 -10.29 -4.69 8.56
CA ILE A 75 -10.68 -5.99 8.04
C ILE A 75 -10.48 -7.04 9.13
N GLY A 76 -11.57 -7.42 9.79
CA GLY A 76 -11.57 -8.38 10.90
C GLY A 76 -11.45 -7.75 12.30
N GLY A 77 -11.44 -6.41 12.39
CA GLY A 77 -11.41 -5.67 13.65
C GLY A 77 -12.63 -4.76 13.86
N LYS A 78 -12.66 -4.06 15.01
CA LYS A 78 -13.69 -3.05 15.32
C LYS A 78 -13.19 -1.61 15.20
N THR A 79 -11.88 -1.41 15.07
CA THR A 79 -11.26 -0.08 14.97
C THR A 79 -11.75 0.63 13.72
N THR A 80 -12.19 1.88 13.91
CA THR A 80 -12.80 2.70 12.87
C THR A 80 -12.09 4.04 12.80
N VAL A 81 -11.66 4.42 11.61
CA VAL A 81 -10.92 5.67 11.35
C VAL A 81 -11.80 6.61 10.50
N PRO A 82 -11.99 7.88 10.90
CA PRO A 82 -12.64 8.87 10.07
C PRO A 82 -11.71 9.28 8.92
N VAL A 83 -12.28 9.36 7.71
CA VAL A 83 -11.58 9.76 6.48
C VAL A 83 -12.30 10.94 5.87
N LEU A 84 -11.54 11.99 5.55
CA LEU A 84 -11.97 13.12 4.74
C LEU A 84 -11.39 12.95 3.33
N TYR A 85 -12.26 12.89 2.33
CA TYR A 85 -11.89 12.71 0.93
C TYR A 85 -12.36 13.87 0.07
N HIS A 86 -11.45 14.40 -0.74
CA HIS A 86 -11.76 15.42 -1.74
C HIS A 86 -11.43 14.87 -3.12
N GLY A 87 -12.37 15.00 -4.06
CA GLY A 87 -12.17 14.60 -5.46
C GLY A 87 -13.34 13.81 -6.04
N SER A 88 -13.04 13.09 -7.12
CA SER A 88 -14.03 12.29 -7.84
C SER A 88 -14.19 10.94 -7.17
N VAL A 89 -15.38 10.67 -6.64
CA VAL A 89 -15.71 9.38 -6.03
C VAL A 89 -16.15 8.43 -7.15
N PRO A 90 -15.49 7.27 -7.33
CA PRO A 90 -15.92 6.28 -8.33
C PRO A 90 -17.30 5.72 -7.99
N ASP A 91 -18.12 5.39 -8.99
CA ASP A 91 -19.46 4.80 -8.82
C ASP A 91 -19.46 3.45 -8.07
N LEU A 92 -18.31 2.79 -8.03
CA LEU A 92 -18.07 1.55 -7.28
C LEU A 92 -17.97 1.77 -5.76
N PHE A 93 -17.76 3.01 -5.31
CA PHE A 93 -17.68 3.36 -3.89
C PHE A 93 -19.06 3.25 -3.25
N ARG A 94 -19.22 2.28 -2.34
CA ARG A 94 -20.45 2.07 -1.57
C ARG A 94 -20.14 1.63 -0.15
N THR A 95 -21.03 1.98 0.77
CA THR A 95 -20.99 1.47 2.14
C THR A 95 -20.96 -0.06 2.16
N GLY A 96 -20.13 -0.63 3.02
CA GLY A 96 -19.94 -2.06 3.14
C GLY A 96 -18.94 -2.67 2.15
N ARG A 97 -18.34 -1.89 1.23
CA ARG A 97 -17.25 -2.33 0.35
C ARG A 97 -15.89 -2.24 1.06
N HIS A 98 -14.98 -3.14 0.67
CA HIS A 98 -13.56 -3.00 0.98
C HIS A 98 -12.95 -1.96 0.03
N VAL A 99 -12.23 -1.01 0.59
CA VAL A 99 -11.58 0.08 -0.12
C VAL A 99 -10.13 0.22 0.36
N VAL A 100 -9.30 0.73 -0.54
CA VAL A 100 -7.95 1.17 -0.23
C VAL A 100 -7.95 2.68 -0.40
N VAL A 101 -7.49 3.41 0.61
CA VAL A 101 -7.45 4.86 0.63
C VAL A 101 -6.02 5.32 0.86
N ASP A 102 -5.39 5.91 -0.15
CA ASP A 102 -4.11 6.58 -0.01
C ASP A 102 -4.30 8.01 0.48
N GLY A 103 -3.66 8.37 1.58
CA GLY A 103 -3.80 9.69 2.18
C GLY A 103 -2.64 10.08 3.07
N ARG A 104 -2.78 11.22 3.73
CA ARG A 104 -1.90 11.64 4.82
C ARG A 104 -2.72 11.73 6.09
N LEU A 105 -2.17 11.27 7.21
CA LEU A 105 -2.74 11.54 8.51
C LEU A 105 -2.42 13.00 8.89
N ARG A 106 -3.45 13.77 9.25
CA ARG A 106 -3.34 15.15 9.74
C ARG A 106 -4.05 15.28 11.06
#